data_AF-A0A7X6XS30-F1
#
_entry.id   AF-A0A7X6XS30-F1
#
_cell.length_a   1.000
_cell.length_b   1.000
_cell.length_c   1.000
_cell.angle_alpha   90.00
_cell.angle_beta   90.00
_cell.angle_gamma   90.00
#
_symmetry.space_group_name_H-M   'P 1'
#
loop_
_entity.id
_entity.type
_entity.pdbx_description
1 polymer ?
#
loop_
_entity_poly.entity_id
_entity_poly.type
_entity_poly.pdbx_seq_one_letter_code
_entity_poly.pdbx_strand_id
1 'polypeptide(L)'
;MPEELIAQEPIYDRKKSRLLFLDKQTGNIEHTIFENIIDYFQPGDCLVLNDSKVIPARLIGRRHDTGGKIELILLKTVAPDTWEVLGKPGRRAKKGSKIIFGNGELSAIV
;
A
#
# COMPACT_ATOMS: atom_id res chain seq x y z
N MET A 1 6.04 12.44 -25.53
CA MET A 1 5.26 13.37 -24.69
C MET A 1 6.13 14.59 -24.47
N PRO A 2 5.67 15.81 -24.76
CA PRO A 2 6.46 17.01 -24.56
C PRO A 2 6.77 17.24 -23.07
N GLU A 3 8.02 17.61 -22.75
CA GLU A 3 8.47 17.77 -21.36
C GLU A 3 7.77 18.94 -20.67
N GLU A 4 7.48 20.00 -21.44
CA GLU A 4 6.79 21.20 -20.99
C GLU A 4 5.35 20.95 -20.51
N LEU A 5 4.76 19.80 -20.87
CA LEU A 5 3.44 19.39 -20.41
C LEU A 5 3.47 18.51 -19.15
N ILE A 6 4.67 18.15 -18.65
CA ILE A 6 4.84 17.40 -17.40
C ILE A 6 4.91 18.40 -16.25
N ALA A 7 3.88 18.43 -15.42
CA ALA A 7 3.86 19.25 -14.22
C ALA A 7 5.02 18.86 -13.29
N GLN A 8 5.95 19.79 -13.05
CA GLN A 8 7.07 19.61 -12.13
C GLN A 8 6.65 19.81 -10.67
N GLU A 9 5.62 20.64 -10.46
CA GLU A 9 5.01 20.91 -9.17
C GLU A 9 3.48 20.87 -9.30
N PRO A 10 2.76 20.48 -8.23
CA PRO A 10 1.31 20.57 -8.23
C PRO A 10 0.87 22.03 -8.27
N ILE A 11 -0.30 22.28 -8.88
CA ILE A 11 -0.98 23.58 -8.74
C ILE A 11 -1.31 23.85 -7.26
N TYR A 12 -1.22 25.11 -6.84
CA TYR A 12 -1.45 25.54 -5.45
C TYR A 12 -2.84 25.13 -4.95
N ASP A 13 -3.89 25.48 -5.71
CA ASP A 13 -5.25 25.04 -5.45
C ASP A 13 -5.56 23.78 -6.26
N ARG A 14 -5.43 22.62 -5.61
CA ARG A 14 -5.59 21.31 -6.26
C ARG A 14 -6.97 21.11 -6.89
N LYS A 15 -8.01 21.77 -6.39
CA LYS A 15 -9.37 21.66 -6.92
C LYS A 15 -9.50 22.29 -8.32
N LYS A 16 -8.62 23.24 -8.64
CA LYS A 16 -8.56 23.91 -9.95
C LYS A 16 -7.75 23.14 -11.00
N SER A 17 -7.25 21.95 -10.66
CA SER A 17 -6.62 21.08 -11.66
C SER A 17 -7.63 20.71 -12.76
N ARG A 18 -7.13 20.53 -13.99
CA ARG A 18 -7.96 20.10 -15.13
C ARG A 18 -8.40 18.65 -14.91
N LEU A 19 -9.66 18.37 -15.23
CA LEU A 19 -10.23 17.04 -15.26
C LEU A 19 -10.65 16.71 -16.70
N LEU A 20 -10.14 15.60 -17.23
CA LEU A 20 -10.62 15.02 -18.48
C LEU A 20 -11.67 13.97 -18.14
N PHE A 21 -12.92 14.24 -18.50
CA PHE A 21 -13.99 13.25 -18.40
C PHE A 21 -14.07 12.49 -19.72
N LEU A 22 -14.11 11.16 -19.62
CA LEU A 22 -14.23 10.25 -20.75
C LEU A 22 -15.39 9.31 -20.49
N ASP A 23 -16.42 9.41 -21.32
CA ASP A 23 -17.50 8.43 -21.33
C ASP A 23 -16.99 7.13 -21.96
N LYS A 24 -16.95 6.07 -21.15
CA LYS A 24 -16.46 4.75 -21.57
C LYS A 24 -17.29 4.09 -22.67
N GLN A 25 -18.60 4.40 -22.75
CA GLN A 25 -19.51 3.77 -23.71
C GLN A 25 -19.52 4.51 -25.05
N THR A 26 -19.58 5.84 -25.00
CA THR A 26 -19.70 6.67 -26.21
C THR A 26 -18.35 7.15 -26.75
N GLY A 27 -17.32 7.19 -25.90
CA GLY A 27 -16.03 7.78 -26.22
C GLY A 27 -16.03 9.32 -26.19
N ASN A 28 -17.14 9.94 -25.75
CA ASN A 28 -17.22 11.40 -25.63
C ASN A 28 -16.21 11.91 -24.60
N ILE A 29 -15.51 12.98 -24.98
CA ILE A 29 -14.52 13.66 -24.14
C ILE A 29 -15.06 15.02 -23.74
N GLU A 30 -14.99 15.32 -22.46
CA GLU A 30 -15.28 16.63 -21.90
C GLU A 30 -14.07 17.12 -21.09
N HIS A 31 -13.82 18.43 -21.14
CA HIS A 31 -12.80 19.09 -20.35
C HIS A 31 -13.46 19.98 -19.29
N THR A 32 -13.16 19.72 -18.03
CA THR A 32 -13.68 20.48 -16.88
C THR A 32 -12.57 20.68 -15.84
N ILE A 33 -12.93 21.12 -14.64
CA ILE A 33 -12.01 21.23 -13.48
C ILE A 33 -12.39 20.20 -12.41
N PHE A 34 -11.40 19.78 -11.61
CA PHE A 34 -11.58 18.75 -10.59
C PHE A 34 -12.63 19.14 -9.53
N GLU A 35 -12.84 20.43 -9.27
CA GLU A 35 -13.90 20.92 -8.39
C GLU A 35 -15.30 20.44 -8.80
N ASN A 36 -15.55 20.30 -10.11
CA ASN A 36 -16.85 19.85 -10.66
C ASN A 36 -17.02 18.33 -10.62
N ILE A 37 -16.07 17.56 -10.07
CA ILE A 37 -16.16 16.09 -10.03
C ILE A 37 -17.42 15.60 -9.31
N ILE A 38 -17.95 16.39 -8.38
CA ILE A 38 -19.14 16.06 -7.59
C ILE A 38 -20.37 15.88 -8.49
N ASP A 39 -20.45 16.63 -9.60
CA ASP A 39 -21.58 16.60 -10.53
C ASP A 39 -21.68 15.26 -11.29
N TYR A 40 -20.62 14.44 -11.26
CA TYR A 40 -20.55 13.14 -11.92
C TYR A 40 -20.88 11.96 -11.00
N PHE A 41 -21.09 12.18 -9.70
CA PHE A 41 -21.52 11.15 -8.77
C PHE A 41 -23.04 11.14 -8.59
N GLN A 42 -23.60 9.95 -8.41
CA GLN A 42 -25.00 9.74 -8.07
C GLN A 42 -25.15 9.30 -6.61
N PRO A 43 -26.30 9.56 -5.98
CA PRO A 43 -26.60 9.00 -4.66
C PRO A 43 -26.47 7.47 -4.67
N GLY A 44 -25.63 6.94 -3.79
CA GLY A 44 -25.32 5.51 -3.71
C GLY A 44 -23.94 5.12 -4.27
N ASP A 45 -23.26 6.02 -4.98
CA ASP A 45 -21.89 5.78 -5.44
C ASP A 45 -20.90 5.69 -4.26
N CYS A 46 -19.86 4.86 -4.43
CA CYS A 46 -18.80 4.67 -3.44
C CYS A 46 -17.44 5.08 -4.02
N LEU A 47 -16.84 6.11 -3.43
CA LEU A 47 -15.48 6.52 -3.76
C LEU A 47 -14.48 5.80 -2.83
N VAL A 48 -13.71 4.89 -3.39
CA VAL A 48 -12.64 4.19 -2.67
C VAL A 48 -11.35 5.01 -2.75
N LEU A 49 -10.95 5.59 -1.63
CA LEU A 49 -9.71 6.35 -1.51
C LEU A 49 -8.58 5.46 -1.00
N ASN A 50 -7.40 5.60 -1.59
CA ASN A 50 -6.19 4.97 -1.09
C ASN A 50 -5.51 5.88 -0.05
N ASP A 51 -5.58 5.48 1.22
CA ASP A 51 -4.83 6.09 2.32
C ASP A 51 -3.56 5.27 2.61
N SER A 52 -2.39 5.80 2.23
CA SER A 52 -1.09 5.13 2.39
C SER A 52 -0.45 5.47 3.73
N LYS A 53 -0.14 4.47 4.56
CA LYS A 53 0.59 4.63 5.84
C LYS A 53 1.94 3.91 5.79
N VAL A 54 3.00 4.62 6.15
CA VAL A 54 4.33 4.01 6.34
C VAL A 54 4.40 3.44 7.74
N ILE A 55 4.56 2.11 7.85
CA ILE A 55 4.82 1.44 9.11
C ILE A 55 6.26 0.91 9.06
N PRO A 56 7.16 1.32 9.98
CA PRO A 56 8.47 0.71 10.12
C PRO A 56 8.30 -0.70 10.69
N ALA A 57 8.02 -1.65 9.79
CA ALA A 57 7.50 -2.97 10.12
C ALA A 57 8.42 -4.11 9.69
N ARG A 58 9.68 -3.82 9.35
CA ARG A 58 10.61 -4.82 8.81
C ARG A 58 11.47 -5.42 9.92
N LEU A 59 11.34 -6.73 10.12
CA LEU A 59 12.19 -7.52 11.01
C LEU A 59 13.06 -8.49 10.20
N ILE A 60 14.35 -8.56 10.51
CA ILE A 60 15.28 -9.50 9.90
C ILE A 60 15.68 -10.51 10.97
N GLY A 61 15.38 -11.79 10.70
CA GLY A 61 15.65 -12.89 11.61
C GLY A 61 16.32 -14.07 10.92
N ARG A 62 16.54 -15.12 11.71
CA ARG A 62 17.05 -16.41 11.25
C ARG A 62 16.17 -17.52 11.82
N ARG A 63 15.93 -18.56 11.02
CA ARG A 63 15.25 -19.76 11.54
C ARG A 63 16.16 -20.45 12.55
N HIS A 64 15.58 -20.85 13.68
CA HIS A 64 16.33 -21.49 14.77
C HIS A 64 16.93 -22.84 14.36
N ASP A 65 16.22 -23.61 13.54
CA ASP A 65 16.60 -24.96 13.10
C ASP A 65 17.76 -24.94 12.08
N THR A 66 17.72 -24.08 11.07
CA THR A 66 18.68 -24.09 9.96
C THR A 66 19.59 -22.87 9.90
N GLY A 67 19.40 -21.87 10.75
CA GLY A 67 20.09 -20.56 10.67
C GLY A 67 19.73 -19.73 9.43
N GLY A 68 18.77 -20.18 8.62
CA GLY A 68 18.44 -19.56 7.34
C GLY A 68 17.83 -18.17 7.53
N LYS A 69 18.34 -17.16 6.82
CA LYS A 69 17.82 -15.78 6.87
C LYS A 69 16.36 -15.73 6.44
N ILE A 70 15.56 -14.95 7.16
CA ILE A 70 14.19 -14.60 6.81
C ILE A 70 13.91 -13.14 7.16
N GLU A 71 13.20 -12.47 6.28
CA GLU A 71 12.68 -11.11 6.47
C GLU A 71 11.17 -11.19 6.66
N LEU A 72 10.65 -10.51 7.69
CA LEU A 72 9.23 -10.36 7.95
C LEU A 72 8.85 -8.88 7.83
N ILE A 73 7.78 -8.59 7.11
CA ILE A 73 7.15 -7.28 7.05
C ILE A 73 5.81 -7.39 7.79
N LEU A 74 5.67 -6.69 8.92
CA LEU A 74 4.44 -6.64 9.69
C LEU A 74 3.36 -5.86 8.91
N LEU A 75 2.18 -6.46 8.75
CA LEU A 75 1.04 -5.83 8.07
C LEU A 75 0.06 -5.21 9.06
N LYS A 76 -0.43 -6.03 9.99
CA LYS A 76 -1.36 -5.60 11.05
C LYS A 76 -1.30 -6.52 12.26
N THR A 77 -1.59 -5.97 13.42
CA THR A 77 -1.84 -6.73 14.65
C THR A 77 -3.20 -7.41 14.54
N VAL A 78 -3.27 -8.71 14.82
CA VAL A 78 -4.54 -9.47 14.84
C VAL A 78 -4.96 -9.85 16.26
N ALA A 79 -4.01 -9.93 17.20
CA ALA A 79 -4.21 -10.11 18.63
C ALA A 79 -2.95 -9.62 19.37
N PRO A 80 -2.95 -9.51 20.73
CA PRO A 80 -1.73 -9.25 21.48
C PRO A 80 -0.59 -10.19 21.05
N ASP A 81 0.58 -9.63 20.77
CA ASP A 81 1.78 -10.32 20.29
C ASP A 81 1.61 -11.17 19.02
N THR A 82 0.50 -10.99 18.28
CA THR A 82 0.19 -11.74 17.07
C THR A 82 0.00 -10.80 15.89
N TRP A 83 0.77 -11.05 14.84
CA TRP A 83 0.82 -10.19 13.66
C TRP A 83 0.57 -10.98 12.39
N GLU A 84 -0.17 -10.37 11.47
CA GLU A 84 -0.14 -10.78 10.08
C GLU A 84 1.13 -10.22 9.43
N VAL A 85 1.88 -11.07 8.73
CA VAL A 85 3.19 -10.72 8.18
C VAL A 85 3.38 -11.23 6.77
N LEU A 86 4.17 -10.51 5.96
CA LEU A 86 4.73 -11.03 4.72
C LEU A 86 6.14 -11.55 4.98
N GLY A 87 6.36 -12.84 4.73
CA GLY A 87 7.67 -13.48 4.88
C GLY A 87 8.46 -13.59 3.58
N LYS A 88 9.77 -13.32 3.63
CA LYS A 88 10.72 -13.51 2.52
C LYS A 88 11.97 -14.26 3.02
N PRO A 89 12.22 -15.52 2.61
CA PRO A 89 11.38 -16.37 1.75
C PRO A 89 10.22 -17.03 2.53
N GLY A 90 8.98 -16.71 2.17
CA GLY A 90 7.77 -17.19 2.87
C GLY A 90 7.60 -18.72 2.86
N ARG A 91 8.01 -19.41 1.79
CA ARG A 91 7.96 -20.89 1.70
C ARG A 91 8.73 -21.60 2.83
N ARG A 92 9.68 -20.91 3.46
CA ARG A 92 10.53 -21.45 4.53
C ARG A 92 10.00 -21.18 5.94
N ALA A 93 8.99 -20.31 6.07
CA ALA A 93 8.23 -20.06 7.29
C ALA A 93 7.02 -21.00 7.33
N LYS A 94 7.22 -22.24 7.78
CA LYS A 94 6.14 -23.21 7.98
C LYS A 94 5.54 -23.05 9.38
N LYS A 95 4.29 -23.46 9.56
CA LYS A 95 3.64 -23.53 10.89
C LYS A 95 4.55 -24.24 11.90
N GLY A 96 4.74 -23.64 13.07
CA GLY A 96 5.64 -24.10 14.13
C GLY A 96 7.11 -23.69 13.97
N SER A 97 7.50 -23.01 12.88
CA SER A 97 8.88 -22.54 12.72
C SER A 97 9.19 -21.44 13.72
N LYS A 98 10.27 -21.61 14.49
CA LYS A 98 10.78 -20.56 15.38
C LYS A 98 11.78 -19.66 14.64
N ILE A 99 11.53 -18.36 14.66
CA ILE A 99 12.38 -17.33 14.07
C ILE A 99 12.99 -16.51 15.20
N ILE A 100 14.29 -16.27 15.13
CA ILE A 100 15.04 -15.48 16.11
C ILE A 100 15.49 -14.17 15.46
N PHE A 101 15.33 -13.07 16.19
CA PHE A 101 15.72 -11.72 15.80
C PHE A 101 16.74 -11.17 16.82
N GLY A 102 17.54 -10.19 16.43
CA GLY A 102 18.42 -9.44 17.36
C GLY A 102 19.29 -10.32 18.26
N ASN A 103 19.93 -11.37 17.70
CA ASN A 103 20.78 -12.29 18.46
C ASN A 103 20.11 -13.00 19.66
N GLY A 104 18.78 -13.13 19.66
CA GLY A 104 18.04 -13.82 20.73
C GLY A 104 17.15 -12.91 21.58
N GLU A 105 17.20 -11.60 21.37
CA GLU A 105 16.36 -10.62 22.09
C GLU A 105 14.86 -10.82 21.84
N LEU A 106 14.50 -11.34 20.67
CA LEU A 106 13.11 -11.61 20.29
C LEU A 106 13.03 -12.92 19.53
N SER A 107 11.95 -13.68 19.78
CA SER A 107 11.60 -14.83 18.95
C SER A 107 10.11 -14.84 18.62
N ALA A 108 9.78 -15.37 17.45
CA ALA A 108 8.41 -15.56 17.01
C ALA A 108 8.20 -16.99 16.53
N ILE A 109 6.95 -17.45 16.59
CA ILE A 109 6.50 -18.73 16.04
C ILE A 109 5.52 -18.43 14.92
N VAL A 110 5.71 -19.09 13.78
CA VAL A 110 4.82 -19.03 12.61
C VAL A 110 3.61 -19.94 12.78
#